data_AF-A0A954YS96-F1
#
_entry.id   AF-A0A954YS96-F1
#
_cell.length_a   1.000
_cell.length_b   1.000
_cell.length_c   1.000
_cell.angle_alpha   90.00
_cell.angle_beta   90.00
_cell.angle_gamma   90.00
#
_symmetry.space_group_name_H-M   'P 1'
#
loop_
_entity.id
_entity.type
_entity.pdbx_description
1 polymer ?
#
loop_
_entity_poly.entity_id
_entity_poly.type
_entity_poly.pdbx_seq_one_letter_code
_entity_poly.pdbx_strand_id
1 'polypeptide(L)'
;MSAGTMRSFSGKYESTGNQAGKWIRKATEVCQAASQGDLEARLLHIDVDGELGELLHAINHMLDVNDAFVRESVASLDCASRDEFHRRVLERGMKGIYRHAAKGINKATHAMRDRSFALKDAEKRRATLGSEISNFRTVCEDLANASESMRNVVRIISTVARQTNLISLNAAVEAARIGDAGRAFAIVADEIKSLSQQTSGATQEIQGIVDQICEATVRAVDAIDKL
;
A
#
# COMPACT_ATOMS: atom_id res chain seq x y z
N MET A 1 69.60 37.48 68.58
CA MET A 1 68.95 38.42 67.64
C MET A 1 69.56 38.14 66.27
N SER A 2 68.89 37.73 65.20
CA SER A 2 67.49 37.59 64.86
C SER A 2 67.36 36.44 63.85
N ALA A 3 66.46 35.50 64.07
CA ALA A 3 66.10 34.45 63.12
C ALA A 3 65.10 35.04 62.11
N GLY A 4 65.56 35.28 60.88
CA GLY A 4 64.75 35.81 59.78
C GLY A 4 64.12 34.69 58.95
N THR A 5 62.88 34.35 59.32
CA THR A 5 61.77 33.80 58.52
C THR A 5 62.02 33.45 57.04
N MET A 6 62.39 32.19 56.76
CA MET A 6 62.10 31.52 55.49
C MET A 6 60.67 30.93 55.56
N ARG A 7 59.64 31.76 55.39
CA ARG A 7 58.25 31.28 55.27
C ARG A 7 57.91 31.02 53.80
N SER A 8 57.81 29.72 53.49
CA SER A 8 56.78 29.11 52.66
C SER A 8 56.42 29.80 51.33
N PHE A 9 57.23 29.56 50.29
CA PHE A 9 56.80 29.70 48.89
C PHE A 9 56.49 28.35 48.20
N SER A 10 56.70 27.22 48.88
CA SER A 10 56.51 25.86 48.32
C SER A 10 55.06 25.34 48.32
N GLY A 11 54.18 25.87 49.20
CA GLY A 11 52.88 25.25 49.45
C GLY A 11 51.78 25.49 48.39
N LYS A 12 51.92 26.52 47.54
CA LYS A 12 50.93 26.79 46.48
C LYS A 12 51.14 25.93 45.22
N TYR A 13 52.36 25.49 44.94
CA TYR A 13 52.65 24.69 43.74
C TYR A 13 52.42 23.19 43.97
N GLU A 14 52.61 22.67 45.19
CA GLU A 14 52.31 21.28 45.53
C GLU A 14 50.80 20.96 45.62
N SER A 15 49.96 21.92 46.03
CA SER A 15 48.50 21.69 46.12
C SER A 15 47.82 21.72 44.75
N THR A 16 48.23 22.62 43.85
CA THR A 16 47.67 22.74 42.50
C THR A 16 47.98 21.52 41.62
N GLY A 17 49.17 20.91 41.75
CA GLY A 17 49.52 19.67 41.04
C GLY A 17 48.67 18.46 41.47
N ASN A 18 48.29 18.38 42.75
CA ASN A 18 47.43 17.32 43.28
C ASN A 18 45.97 17.48 42.83
N GLN A 19 45.48 18.73 42.77
CA GLN A 19 44.11 19.04 42.32
C GLN A 19 43.92 18.80 40.82
N ALA A 20 44.88 19.20 39.99
CA ALA A 20 44.86 18.89 38.55
C ALA A 20 44.85 17.37 38.29
N GLY A 21 45.67 16.59 39.00
CA GLY A 21 45.69 15.12 38.86
C GLY A 21 44.40 14.42 39.31
N LYS A 22 43.65 14.99 40.26
CA LYS A 22 42.30 14.50 40.62
C LYS A 22 41.30 14.75 39.50
N TRP A 23 41.30 15.95 38.92
CA TRP A 23 40.40 16.30 37.82
C TRP A 23 40.67 15.48 36.55
N ILE A 24 41.93 15.21 36.23
CA ILE A 24 42.28 14.34 35.10
C ILE A 24 41.72 12.92 35.29
N ARG A 25 41.85 12.35 36.50
CA ARG A 25 41.26 11.03 36.80
C ARG A 25 39.74 11.03 36.66
N LYS A 26 39.07 12.04 37.22
CA LYS A 26 37.60 12.18 37.13
C LYS A 26 37.13 12.36 35.69
N ALA A 27 37.83 13.17 34.89
CA ALA A 27 37.57 13.32 33.47
C ALA A 27 37.74 11.99 32.72
N THR A 28 38.77 11.21 33.07
CA THR A 28 38.99 9.87 32.50
C THR A 28 37.83 8.93 32.82
N GLU A 29 37.38 8.89 34.08
CA GLU A 29 36.22 8.09 34.51
C GLU A 29 34.94 8.48 33.75
N VAL A 30 34.66 9.79 33.62
CA VAL A 30 33.50 10.30 32.87
C VAL A 30 33.58 9.93 31.39
N CYS A 31 34.75 10.08 30.76
CA CYS A 31 34.95 9.67 29.37
C CYS A 31 34.82 8.16 29.17
N GLN A 32 35.22 7.34 30.15
CA GLN A 32 35.03 5.88 30.13
C GLN A 32 33.56 5.49 30.30
N ALA A 33 32.82 6.15 31.18
CA ALA A 33 31.38 5.96 31.31
C ALA A 33 30.66 6.31 29.99
N ALA A 34 30.99 7.46 29.41
CA ALA A 34 30.44 7.88 28.12
C ALA A 34 30.76 6.92 26.98
N SER A 35 31.95 6.32 26.95
CA SER A 35 32.31 5.32 25.94
C SER A 35 31.53 4.00 26.08
N GLN A 36 30.99 3.73 27.27
CA GLN A 36 30.08 2.62 27.54
C GLN A 36 28.59 2.99 27.30
N GLY A 37 28.31 4.23 26.90
CA GLY A 37 26.96 4.71 26.61
C GLY A 37 26.28 5.49 27.74
N ASP A 38 26.93 5.67 28.90
CA ASP A 38 26.43 6.55 29.95
C ASP A 38 26.78 8.02 29.63
N LEU A 39 25.86 8.67 28.93
CA LEU A 39 25.97 10.09 28.58
C LEU A 39 25.38 11.01 29.67
N GLU A 40 25.02 10.51 30.85
CA GLU A 40 24.53 11.32 31.98
C GLU A 40 25.63 11.66 32.99
N ALA A 41 26.77 10.95 32.96
CA ALA A 41 27.94 11.25 33.78
C ALA A 41 28.47 12.69 33.55
N ARG A 42 28.71 13.46 34.61
CA ARG A 42 29.14 14.87 34.52
C ARG A 42 30.29 15.25 35.45
N LEU A 43 31.11 16.19 34.99
CA LEU A 43 32.12 16.86 35.79
C LEU A 43 31.47 18.04 36.54
N LEU A 44 31.03 17.80 37.77
CA LEU A 44 30.36 18.78 38.62
C LEU A 44 31.33 19.52 39.54
N HIS A 45 31.04 20.79 39.84
CA HIS A 45 31.80 21.66 40.75
C HIS A 45 33.27 21.83 40.33
N ILE A 46 33.49 22.13 39.04
CA ILE A 46 34.81 22.43 38.51
C ILE A 46 35.34 23.68 39.21
N ASP A 47 36.40 23.51 39.99
CA ASP A 47 37.03 24.54 40.83
C ASP A 47 38.47 24.84 40.39
N VAL A 48 38.78 24.55 39.12
CA VAL A 48 40.07 24.78 38.50
C VAL A 48 39.92 25.71 37.30
N ASP A 49 40.76 26.74 37.26
CA ASP A 49 40.79 27.74 36.19
C ASP A 49 41.84 27.42 35.12
N GLY A 50 41.80 28.17 34.02
CA GLY A 50 42.74 28.02 32.89
C GLY A 50 42.40 26.86 31.97
N GLU A 51 43.39 26.39 31.20
CA GLU A 51 43.20 25.40 30.13
C GLU A 51 42.55 24.09 30.61
N LEU A 52 42.85 23.65 31.83
CA LEU A 52 42.23 22.45 32.41
C LEU A 52 40.75 22.66 32.70
N GLY A 53 40.36 23.81 33.26
CA GLY A 53 38.96 24.16 33.49
C GLY A 53 38.18 24.21 32.17
N GLU A 54 38.76 24.87 31.15
CA GLU A 54 38.18 24.94 29.80
C GLU A 54 37.97 23.55 29.19
N LEU A 55 38.95 22.65 29.31
CA LEU A 55 38.84 21.26 28.86
C LEU A 55 37.70 20.52 29.56
N LEU A 56 37.60 20.61 30.89
CA LEU A 56 36.56 19.93 31.66
C LEU A 56 35.15 20.43 31.28
N HIS A 57 35.00 21.74 31.08
CA HIS A 57 33.75 22.31 30.57
C HIS A 57 33.45 21.90 29.12
N ALA A 58 34.47 21.80 28.26
CA ALA A 58 34.31 21.33 26.89
C ALA A 58 33.87 19.85 26.84
N ILE A 59 34.38 19.00 27.74
CA ILE A 59 33.92 17.60 27.89
C ILE A 59 32.43 17.56 28.26
N ASN A 60 32.00 18.31 29.28
CA ASN A 60 30.58 18.38 29.64
C ASN A 60 29.72 18.84 28.47
N HIS A 61 30.14 19.88 27.75
CA HIS A 61 29.41 20.38 26.59
C HIS A 61 29.28 19.32 25.48
N MET A 62 30.35 18.56 25.21
CA MET A 62 30.31 17.45 24.25
C MET A 62 29.32 16.36 24.67
N LEU A 63 29.28 16.01 25.96
CA LEU A 63 28.34 15.04 26.50
C LEU A 63 26.89 15.52 26.42
N ASP A 64 26.63 16.80 26.71
CA ASP A 64 25.29 17.38 26.63
C ASP A 64 24.73 17.33 25.21
N VAL A 65 25.55 17.66 24.19
CA VAL A 65 25.13 17.60 22.79
C VAL A 65 24.90 16.14 22.34
N ASN A 66 25.75 15.21 22.80
CA ASN A 66 25.60 13.80 22.47
C ASN A 66 24.33 13.20 23.11
N ASP A 67 24.12 13.41 24.41
CA ASP A 67 22.92 12.96 25.14
C ASP A 67 21.65 13.52 24.49
N ALA A 68 21.61 14.83 24.24
CA ALA A 68 20.46 15.46 23.60
C ALA A 68 20.18 14.86 22.21
N PHE A 69 21.22 14.61 21.40
CA PHE A 69 21.06 14.00 20.08
C PHE A 69 20.56 12.56 20.17
N VAL A 70 21.16 11.72 21.01
CA VAL A 70 20.78 10.31 21.16
C VAL A 70 19.36 10.20 21.69
N ARG A 71 19.05 10.90 22.78
CA ARG A 71 17.74 10.90 23.43
C ARG A 71 16.63 11.30 22.46
N GLU A 72 16.85 12.38 21.72
CA GLU A 72 15.83 12.88 20.81
C GLU A 72 15.70 12.03 19.53
N SER A 73 16.81 11.51 19.02
CA SER A 73 16.81 10.60 17.86
C SER A 73 16.07 9.30 18.18
N VAL A 74 16.38 8.67 19.32
CA VAL A 74 15.72 7.43 19.75
C VAL A 74 14.22 7.66 19.92
N ALA A 75 13.83 8.75 20.58
CA ALA A 75 12.43 8.98 20.85
C ALA A 75 11.61 9.33 19.58
N SER A 76 12.20 10.05 18.62
CA SER A 76 11.56 10.28 17.31
C SER A 76 11.42 8.98 16.51
N LEU A 77 12.45 8.14 16.52
CA LEU A 77 12.45 6.85 15.80
C LEU A 77 11.51 5.81 16.45
N ASP A 78 11.41 5.76 17.78
CA ASP A 78 10.45 4.89 18.49
C ASP A 78 9.01 5.27 18.15
N CYS A 79 8.66 6.56 18.16
CA CYS A 79 7.36 7.03 17.67
C CYS A 79 7.13 6.62 16.22
N ALA A 80 8.09 6.86 15.33
CA ALA A 80 7.98 6.48 13.92
C ALA A 80 7.79 4.97 13.71
N SER A 81 8.38 4.13 14.57
CA SER A 81 8.21 2.67 14.53
C SER A 81 6.79 2.21 14.86
N ARG A 82 6.01 3.06 15.54
CA ARG A 82 4.61 2.83 15.90
C ARG A 82 3.64 3.57 14.96
N ASP A 83 4.11 3.95 13.77
CA ASP A 83 3.37 4.78 12.81
C ASP A 83 2.97 6.18 13.34
N GLU A 84 3.66 6.68 14.37
CA GLU A 84 3.42 8.00 14.95
C GLU A 84 4.50 9.00 14.50
N PHE A 85 4.19 9.83 13.50
CA PHE A 85 5.17 10.71 12.86
C PHE A 85 5.15 12.17 13.35
N HIS A 86 4.53 12.43 14.51
CA HIS A 86 4.36 13.79 15.03
C HIS A 86 5.64 14.32 15.70
N ARG A 87 6.46 13.42 16.27
CA ARG A 87 7.69 13.78 16.97
C ARG A 87 8.87 13.94 16.01
N ARG A 88 9.59 15.05 16.15
CA ARG A 88 10.74 15.41 15.32
C ARG A 88 11.96 15.67 16.18
N VAL A 89 13.12 15.31 15.65
CA VAL A 89 14.39 15.63 16.28
C VAL A 89 14.62 17.13 16.31
N LEU A 90 14.89 17.67 17.50
CA LEU A 90 15.17 19.08 17.71
C LEU A 90 16.51 19.46 17.10
N GLU A 91 16.50 20.35 16.12
CA GLU A 91 17.73 20.80 15.44
C GLU A 91 18.41 21.99 16.15
N ARG A 92 17.69 22.64 17.07
CA ARG A 92 18.18 23.81 17.81
C ARG A 92 19.25 23.38 18.80
N GLY A 93 20.36 24.11 18.85
CA GLY A 93 21.51 23.77 19.71
C GLY A 93 22.48 22.77 19.07
N MET A 94 22.01 21.93 18.14
CA MET A 94 22.87 21.04 17.38
C MET A 94 23.65 21.80 16.30
N LYS A 95 24.94 21.46 16.13
CA LYS A 95 25.84 22.01 15.11
C LYS A 95 26.55 20.88 14.36
N GLY A 96 27.10 21.19 13.19
CA GLY A 96 27.89 20.24 12.40
C GLY A 96 27.12 18.95 12.10
N ILE A 97 27.77 17.80 12.36
CA ILE A 97 27.23 16.48 12.06
C ILE A 97 25.94 16.17 12.81
N TYR A 98 25.80 16.62 14.06
CA TYR A 98 24.58 16.39 14.85
C TYR A 98 23.36 17.02 14.20
N ARG A 99 23.49 18.27 13.71
CA ARG A 99 22.40 18.94 12.99
C ARG A 99 22.08 18.24 11.68
N HIS A 100 23.10 17.80 10.95
CA HIS A 100 22.90 17.10 9.69
C HIS A 100 22.17 15.76 9.90
N ALA A 101 22.59 14.98 10.90
CA ALA A 101 21.94 13.72 11.26
C ALA A 101 20.49 13.94 11.73
N ALA A 102 20.23 14.93 12.58
CA ALA A 102 18.87 15.28 13.02
C ALA A 102 17.95 15.62 11.83
N LYS A 103 18.44 16.41 10.88
CA LYS A 103 17.72 16.69 9.62
C LYS A 103 17.47 15.44 8.80
N GLY A 104 18.46 14.55 8.72
CA GLY A 104 18.34 13.26 8.04
C GLY A 104 17.23 12.40 8.63
N ILE A 105 17.20 12.28 9.96
CA ILE A 105 16.14 11.56 10.69
C ILE A 105 14.78 12.20 10.43
N ASN A 106 14.67 13.53 10.58
CA ASN A 106 13.41 14.24 10.31
C ASN A 106 12.89 14.01 8.89
N LYS A 107 13.79 14.02 7.88
CA LYS A 107 13.44 13.73 6.48
C LYS A 107 12.98 12.28 6.31
N ALA A 108 13.64 11.32 6.95
CA ALA A 108 13.26 9.92 6.92
C ALA A 108 11.87 9.71 7.55
N THR A 109 11.63 10.28 8.74
CA THR A 109 10.34 10.25 9.44
C THR A 109 9.22 10.85 8.58
N HIS A 110 9.48 11.95 7.87
CA HIS A 110 8.51 12.53 6.93
C HIS A 110 8.22 11.60 5.75
N ALA A 111 9.25 11.03 5.13
CA ALA A 111 9.07 10.10 4.02
C ALA A 111 8.32 8.82 4.45
N MET A 112 8.55 8.34 5.68
CA MET A 112 7.80 7.22 6.25
C MET A 112 6.33 7.58 6.47
N ARG A 113 6.03 8.77 6.98
CA ARG A 113 4.66 9.28 7.11
C ARG A 113 3.91 9.28 5.78
N ASP A 114 4.53 9.84 4.75
CA ASP A 114 3.92 9.97 3.42
C ASP A 114 3.64 8.59 2.83
N ARG A 115 4.58 7.63 3.00
CA ARG A 115 4.39 6.24 2.58
C ARG A 115 3.30 5.53 3.37
N SER A 116 3.23 5.70 4.69
CA SER A 116 2.19 5.11 5.54
C SER A 116 0.79 5.61 5.12
N PHE A 117 0.66 6.90 4.79
CA PHE A 117 -0.58 7.45 4.25
C PHE A 117 -0.92 6.88 2.87
N ALA A 118 0.06 6.81 1.95
CA ALA A 118 -0.14 6.24 0.63
C ALA A 118 -0.51 4.75 0.67
N LEU A 119 0.07 3.98 1.61
CA LEU A 119 -0.26 2.58 1.83
C LEU A 119 -1.72 2.41 2.28
N LYS A 120 -2.16 3.21 3.26
CA LYS A 120 -3.56 3.20 3.73
C LYS A 120 -4.54 3.56 2.63
N ASP A 121 -4.18 4.48 1.74
CA ASP A 121 -5.01 4.83 0.59
C ASP A 121 -5.05 3.69 -0.45
N ALA A 122 -3.90 3.06 -0.73
CA ALA A 122 -3.82 1.90 -1.60
C ALA A 122 -4.64 0.71 -1.07
N GLU A 123 -4.63 0.46 0.24
CA GLU A 123 -5.45 -0.56 0.88
C GLU A 123 -6.95 -0.30 0.70
N LYS A 124 -7.40 0.95 0.87
CA LYS A 124 -8.79 1.34 0.61
C LYS A 124 -9.18 1.10 -0.85
N ARG A 125 -8.34 1.53 -1.79
CA ARG A 125 -8.58 1.29 -3.23
C ARG A 125 -8.65 -0.19 -3.55
N ARG A 126 -7.79 -1.01 -2.93
CA ARG A 126 -7.80 -2.47 -3.09
C ARG A 126 -9.11 -3.07 -2.57
N ALA A 127 -9.62 -2.60 -1.43
CA ALA A 127 -10.89 -3.06 -0.90
C ALA A 127 -12.08 -2.69 -1.82
N THR A 128 -12.11 -1.46 -2.34
CA THR A 128 -13.12 -1.05 -3.33
C THR A 128 -13.05 -1.89 -4.60
N LEU A 129 -11.85 -2.09 -5.14
CA LEU A 129 -11.65 -2.94 -6.33
C LEU A 129 -12.13 -4.37 -6.10
N GLY A 130 -11.87 -4.95 -4.92
CA GLY A 130 -12.40 -6.27 -4.56
C GLY A 130 -13.93 -6.32 -4.58
N SER A 131 -14.61 -5.25 -4.13
CA SER A 131 -16.07 -5.17 -4.21
C SER A 131 -16.60 -5.02 -5.64
N GLU A 132 -15.91 -4.25 -6.48
CA GLU A 132 -16.27 -4.08 -7.89
C GLU A 132 -16.08 -5.38 -8.67
N ILE A 133 -15.00 -6.12 -8.40
CA ILE A 133 -14.74 -7.45 -8.96
C ILE A 133 -15.87 -8.42 -8.59
N SER A 134 -16.28 -8.43 -7.31
CA SER A 134 -17.39 -9.27 -6.86
C SER A 134 -18.70 -8.92 -7.58
N ASN A 135 -19.00 -7.64 -7.73
CA ASN A 135 -20.20 -7.19 -8.44
C ASN A 135 -20.16 -7.58 -9.93
N PHE A 136 -19.01 -7.43 -10.58
CA PHE A 136 -18.83 -7.83 -11.97
C PHE A 136 -19.03 -9.34 -12.15
N ARG A 137 -18.55 -10.16 -11.21
CA ARG A 137 -18.79 -11.61 -11.20
C ARG A 137 -20.29 -11.93 -11.20
N THR A 138 -21.06 -11.29 -10.30
CA THR A 138 -22.52 -11.45 -10.26
C THR A 138 -23.18 -11.06 -11.59
N VAL A 139 -22.78 -9.94 -12.19
CA VAL A 139 -23.32 -9.50 -13.48
C VAL A 139 -23.02 -10.51 -14.60
N CYS A 140 -21.83 -11.13 -14.59
CA CYS A 140 -21.49 -12.18 -15.55
C CYS A 140 -22.32 -13.46 -15.33
N GLU A 141 -22.53 -13.88 -14.08
CA GLU A 141 -23.38 -15.01 -13.75
C GLU A 141 -24.84 -14.78 -14.21
N ASP A 142 -25.38 -13.58 -13.99
CA ASP A 142 -26.71 -13.19 -14.46
C ASP A 142 -26.80 -13.21 -16.00
N LEU A 143 -25.77 -12.73 -16.69
CA LEU A 143 -25.71 -12.76 -18.15
C LEU A 143 -25.63 -14.19 -18.70
N ALA A 144 -24.91 -15.09 -18.01
CA ALA A 144 -24.85 -16.50 -18.37
C ALA A 144 -26.23 -17.17 -18.25
N ASN A 145 -26.94 -16.94 -17.15
CA ASN A 145 -28.28 -17.44 -16.90
C ASN A 145 -29.31 -16.91 -17.92
N ALA A 146 -29.24 -15.60 -18.24
CA ALA A 146 -30.09 -14.98 -19.25
C ALA A 146 -29.84 -15.57 -20.65
N SER A 147 -28.57 -15.81 -20.99
CA SER A 147 -28.19 -16.40 -22.27
C SER A 147 -28.64 -17.87 -22.40
N GLU A 148 -28.59 -18.65 -21.31
CA GLU A 148 -29.15 -20.01 -21.29
C GLU A 148 -30.67 -20.01 -21.49
N SER A 149 -31.37 -19.08 -20.85
CA SER A 149 -32.81 -18.88 -21.07
C SER A 149 -33.12 -18.51 -22.52
N MET A 150 -32.31 -17.64 -23.13
CA MET A 150 -32.43 -17.27 -24.53
C MET A 150 -32.19 -18.47 -25.47
N ARG A 151 -31.19 -19.31 -25.18
CA ARG A 151 -30.94 -20.59 -25.88
C ARG A 151 -32.18 -21.47 -25.90
N ASN A 152 -32.87 -21.59 -24.76
CA ASN A 152 -34.10 -22.36 -24.67
C ASN A 152 -35.24 -21.78 -25.51
N VAL A 153 -35.43 -20.46 -25.49
CA VAL A 153 -36.44 -19.79 -26.31
C VAL A 153 -36.15 -19.98 -27.80
N VAL A 154 -34.91 -19.79 -28.25
CA VAL A 154 -34.49 -19.97 -29.64
C VAL A 154 -34.73 -21.41 -30.11
N ARG A 155 -34.44 -22.40 -29.27
CA ARG A 155 -34.71 -23.82 -29.55
C ARG A 155 -36.21 -24.11 -29.71
N ILE A 156 -37.06 -23.49 -28.90
CA ILE A 156 -38.52 -23.60 -29.04
C ILE A 156 -38.97 -22.99 -30.36
N ILE A 157 -38.52 -21.78 -30.70
CA ILE A 157 -38.88 -21.11 -31.97
C ILE A 157 -38.42 -21.93 -33.17
N SER A 158 -37.20 -22.48 -33.13
CA SER A 158 -36.68 -23.36 -34.19
C SER A 158 -37.54 -24.61 -34.35
N THR A 159 -38.00 -25.20 -33.24
CA THR A 159 -38.92 -26.35 -33.25
C THR A 159 -40.27 -25.98 -33.86
N VAL A 160 -40.84 -24.82 -33.50
CA VAL A 160 -42.09 -24.30 -34.05
C VAL A 160 -41.95 -24.05 -35.55
N ALA A 161 -40.87 -23.38 -35.99
CA ALA A 161 -40.60 -23.14 -37.41
C ALA A 161 -40.53 -24.45 -38.21
N ARG A 162 -39.85 -25.47 -37.67
CA ARG A 162 -39.79 -26.81 -38.29
C ARG A 162 -41.16 -27.49 -38.36
N GLN A 163 -41.98 -27.39 -37.31
CA GLN A 163 -43.34 -27.92 -37.31
C GLN A 163 -44.22 -27.19 -38.33
N THR A 164 -44.16 -25.86 -38.40
CA THR A 164 -44.88 -25.05 -39.38
C THR A 164 -44.48 -25.42 -40.82
N ASN A 165 -43.19 -25.66 -41.08
CA ASN A 165 -42.70 -26.13 -42.38
C ASN A 165 -43.29 -27.50 -42.77
N LEU A 166 -43.46 -28.41 -41.81
CA LEU A 166 -44.09 -29.71 -42.07
C LEU A 166 -45.59 -29.58 -42.31
N ILE A 167 -46.27 -28.72 -41.56
CA ILE A 167 -47.70 -28.43 -41.74
C ILE A 167 -47.95 -27.83 -43.12
N SER A 168 -47.13 -26.86 -43.53
CA SER A 168 -47.26 -26.22 -44.84
C SER A 168 -46.97 -27.19 -45.98
N LEU A 169 -45.98 -28.07 -45.84
CA LEU A 169 -45.71 -29.12 -46.81
C LEU A 169 -46.91 -30.06 -46.98
N ASN A 170 -47.52 -30.51 -45.87
CA ASN A 170 -48.71 -31.36 -45.93
C ASN A 170 -49.89 -30.64 -46.60
N ALA A 171 -50.07 -29.35 -46.31
CA ALA A 171 -51.11 -28.53 -46.94
C ALA A 171 -50.87 -28.37 -48.45
N ALA A 172 -49.62 -28.17 -48.89
CA ALA A 172 -49.25 -28.09 -50.30
C ALA A 172 -49.54 -29.41 -51.04
N VAL A 173 -49.25 -30.56 -50.41
CA VAL A 173 -49.56 -31.88 -50.96
C VAL A 173 -51.06 -32.09 -51.11
N GLU A 174 -51.86 -31.74 -50.10
CA GLU A 174 -53.32 -31.88 -50.18
C GLU A 174 -53.94 -30.91 -51.20
N ALA A 175 -53.43 -29.68 -51.29
CA ALA A 175 -53.84 -28.71 -52.29
C ALA A 175 -53.58 -29.22 -53.72
N ALA A 176 -52.43 -29.87 -53.96
CA ALA A 176 -52.14 -30.52 -55.23
C ALA A 176 -53.09 -31.70 -55.53
N ARG A 177 -53.54 -32.42 -54.49
CA ARG A 177 -54.47 -33.55 -54.61
C ARG A 177 -55.87 -33.12 -55.05
N ILE A 178 -56.34 -31.96 -54.60
CA ILE A 178 -57.66 -31.40 -54.92
C ILE A 178 -57.69 -30.75 -56.33
N GLY A 179 -56.52 -30.60 -56.97
CA GLY A 179 -56.42 -30.06 -58.33
C GLY A 179 -56.78 -28.58 -58.41
N ASP A 180 -57.61 -28.18 -59.38
CA ASP A 180 -57.91 -26.77 -59.66
C ASP A 180 -58.54 -26.00 -58.49
N ALA A 181 -59.33 -26.68 -57.66
CA ALA A 181 -59.96 -26.06 -56.49
C ALA A 181 -58.96 -25.80 -55.34
N GLY A 182 -57.79 -26.46 -55.33
CA GLY A 182 -56.74 -26.28 -54.33
C GLY A 182 -55.73 -25.16 -54.65
N ARG A 183 -55.84 -24.51 -55.81
CA ARG A 183 -54.78 -23.62 -56.34
C ARG A 183 -54.46 -22.42 -55.43
N ALA A 184 -55.47 -21.81 -54.82
CA ALA A 184 -55.27 -20.73 -53.85
C ALA A 184 -54.66 -21.22 -52.53
N PHE A 185 -55.01 -22.43 -52.09
CA PHE A 185 -54.42 -23.06 -50.90
C PHE A 185 -52.95 -23.43 -51.11
N ALA A 186 -52.57 -23.85 -52.31
CA ALA A 186 -51.17 -24.13 -52.65
C ALA A 186 -50.27 -22.90 -52.51
N ILE A 187 -50.74 -21.73 -52.98
CA ILE A 187 -50.00 -20.45 -52.86
C ILE A 187 -49.77 -20.09 -51.38
N VAL A 188 -50.82 -20.21 -50.55
CA VAL A 188 -50.72 -19.93 -49.12
C VAL A 188 -49.77 -20.92 -48.43
N ALA A 189 -49.81 -22.20 -48.80
CA ALA A 189 -48.91 -23.21 -48.24
C ALA A 189 -47.44 -22.93 -48.59
N ASP A 190 -47.14 -22.52 -49.83
CA ASP A 190 -45.78 -22.14 -50.23
C ASP A 190 -45.27 -20.88 -49.51
N GLU A 191 -46.14 -19.89 -49.26
CA GLU A 191 -45.78 -18.70 -48.50
C GLU A 191 -45.46 -19.04 -47.03
N ILE A 192 -46.29 -19.87 -46.39
CA ILE A 192 -46.04 -20.35 -45.02
C ILE A 192 -44.73 -21.14 -44.96
N LYS A 193 -44.46 -21.98 -45.96
CA LYS A 193 -43.20 -22.72 -46.07
C LYS A 193 -42.00 -21.77 -46.14
N SER A 194 -42.03 -20.78 -47.03
CA SER A 194 -40.99 -19.75 -47.14
C SER A 194 -40.75 -19.04 -45.80
N LEU A 195 -41.82 -18.58 -45.14
CA LEU A 195 -41.74 -17.87 -43.87
C LEU A 195 -41.16 -18.76 -42.74
N SER A 196 -41.52 -20.04 -42.73
CA SER A 196 -40.98 -21.01 -41.77
C SER A 196 -39.49 -21.28 -41.97
N GLN A 197 -39.02 -21.32 -43.22
CA GLN A 197 -37.60 -21.46 -43.56
C GLN A 197 -36.81 -20.21 -43.15
N GLN A 198 -37.32 -19.01 -43.44
CA GLN A 198 -36.73 -17.75 -43.00
C GLN A 198 -36.64 -17.67 -41.47
N THR A 199 -37.71 -18.08 -40.77
CA THR A 199 -37.73 -18.13 -39.30
C THR A 199 -36.66 -19.09 -38.77
N SER A 200 -36.51 -20.28 -39.38
CA SER A 200 -35.46 -21.23 -38.99
C SER A 200 -34.05 -20.67 -39.18
N GLY A 201 -33.79 -20.00 -40.32
CA GLY A 201 -32.52 -19.33 -40.58
C GLY A 201 -32.22 -18.25 -39.54
N ALA A 202 -33.18 -17.37 -39.27
CA ALA A 202 -33.03 -16.34 -38.24
C ALA A 202 -32.76 -16.94 -36.84
N THR A 203 -33.41 -18.04 -36.48
CA THR A 203 -33.12 -18.72 -35.19
C THR A 203 -31.70 -19.28 -35.12
N GLN A 204 -31.13 -19.77 -36.23
CA GLN A 204 -29.73 -20.22 -36.26
C GLN A 204 -28.75 -19.06 -36.08
N GLU A 205 -29.00 -17.91 -36.70
CA GLU A 205 -28.18 -16.72 -36.51
C GLU A 205 -28.21 -16.24 -35.05
N ILE A 206 -29.40 -16.16 -34.45
CA ILE A 206 -29.56 -15.79 -33.04
C ILE A 206 -28.83 -16.80 -32.14
N GLN A 207 -28.94 -18.10 -32.41
CA GLN A 207 -28.23 -19.13 -31.66
C GLN A 207 -26.71 -18.88 -31.66
N GLY A 208 -26.13 -18.58 -32.82
CA GLY A 208 -24.71 -18.25 -32.93
C GLY A 208 -24.31 -17.01 -32.11
N ILE A 209 -25.16 -15.98 -32.06
CA ILE A 209 -24.92 -14.79 -31.22
C ILE A 209 -24.97 -15.16 -29.73
N VAL A 210 -25.93 -15.98 -29.31
CA VAL A 210 -26.05 -16.43 -27.90
C VAL A 210 -24.79 -17.19 -27.47
N ASP A 211 -24.27 -18.05 -28.34
CA ASP A 211 -23.09 -18.84 -28.05
C ASP A 211 -21.83 -17.96 -27.90
N GLN A 212 -21.68 -16.93 -28.75
CA GLN A 212 -20.62 -15.94 -28.62
C GLN A 212 -20.71 -15.14 -27.31
N ILE A 213 -21.91 -14.76 -26.89
CA ILE A 213 -22.12 -14.06 -25.61
C ILE A 213 -21.66 -14.94 -24.45
N CYS A 214 -22.03 -16.23 -24.44
CA CYS A 214 -21.62 -17.13 -23.37
C CYS A 214 -20.11 -17.36 -23.32
N GLU A 215 -19.46 -17.56 -24.47
CA GLU A 215 -18.00 -17.65 -24.50
C GLU A 215 -17.32 -16.37 -24.01
N ALA A 216 -17.86 -15.19 -24.35
CA ALA A 216 -17.35 -13.92 -23.85
C ALA A 216 -17.49 -13.80 -22.33
N THR A 217 -18.64 -14.18 -21.77
CA THR A 217 -18.92 -14.17 -20.33
C THR A 217 -18.00 -15.12 -19.56
N VAL A 218 -17.81 -16.35 -20.04
CA VAL A 218 -16.89 -17.32 -19.41
C VAL A 218 -15.46 -16.78 -19.41
N ARG A 219 -14.98 -16.24 -20.53
CA ARG A 219 -13.65 -15.61 -20.59
C ARG A 219 -13.50 -14.43 -19.64
N ALA A 220 -14.56 -13.64 -19.43
CA ALA A 220 -14.55 -12.52 -18.51
C ALA A 220 -14.41 -12.97 -17.05
N VAL A 221 -15.10 -14.05 -16.65
CA VAL A 221 -14.98 -14.66 -15.32
C VAL A 221 -13.58 -15.27 -15.12
N ASP A 222 -13.08 -16.03 -16.10
CA ASP A 222 -11.73 -16.62 -16.03
C ASP A 222 -10.63 -15.57 -15.94
N ALA A 223 -10.81 -14.41 -16.57
CA ALA A 223 -9.86 -13.30 -16.47
C ALA A 223 -9.85 -12.69 -15.07
N ILE A 224 -10.99 -12.68 -14.39
CA ILE A 224 -11.14 -12.18 -13.02
C ILE A 224 -10.57 -13.14 -11.99
N ASP A 225 -10.78 -14.44 -12.15
CA ASP A 225 -10.24 -15.45 -11.22
C ASP A 225 -8.68 -15.48 -11.23
N LYS A 226 -8.04 -14.81 -12.19
CA LYS A 226 -6.58 -14.65 -12.29
C LYS A 226 -6.03 -13.37 -11.64
N LEU A 227 -6.88 -12.43 -11.24
CA LEU A 227 -6.51 -11.15 -10.59
C LEU A 227 -6.35 -11.32 -9.08
#